data_AF-A0A839GQA5-F1
#
_entry.id   AF-A0A839GQA5-F1
#
_cell.length_a   1.000
_cell.length_b   1.000
_cell.length_c   1.000
_cell.angle_alpha   90.00
_cell.angle_beta   90.00
_cell.angle_gamma   90.00
#
_symmetry.space_group_name_H-M   'P 1'
#
loop_
_entity.id
_entity.type
_entity.pdbx_description
1 polymer ?
#
loop_
_entity_poly.entity_id
_entity_poly.type
_entity_poly.pdbx_seq_one_letter_code
_entity_poly.pdbx_strand_id
1 'polypeptide(L)'
;MVEELNPLEEILIWYHSLDNRTKVDVVESCRSFHPAMSEHEYDLDVFLPEFEGYLKDQTLSPLEIIHRAFFIKALIDMHFHNRNTEAQLEEWRDRKQEYRQRFILLGIDPDAYTEPDESYYERKHSWLKAANSWKELTTYRDPSIPSISKGQLLKWYLFNKD
;
A
#
# COMPACT_ATOMS: atom_id res chain seq x y z
N MET A 1 15.37 -7.92 -26.12
CA MET A 1 15.59 -7.75 -24.67
C MET A 1 14.29 -7.25 -24.11
N VAL A 2 13.76 -7.88 -23.06
CA VAL A 2 12.60 -7.32 -22.35
C VAL A 2 13.14 -6.15 -21.55
N GLU A 3 12.62 -4.95 -21.80
CA GLU A 3 12.97 -3.75 -21.04
C GLU A 3 12.50 -3.97 -19.59
N GLU A 4 13.43 -3.95 -18.64
CA GLU A 4 13.13 -4.18 -17.22
C GLU A 4 12.44 -2.90 -16.70
N LEU A 5 11.16 -3.01 -16.35
CA LEU A 5 10.34 -1.88 -15.94
C LEU A 5 10.96 -1.16 -14.73
N ASN A 6 10.74 0.16 -14.65
CA ASN A 6 11.11 0.94 -13.48
C ASN A 6 10.31 0.39 -12.25
N PRO A 7 10.96 0.15 -11.10
CA PRO A 7 10.26 -0.33 -9.91
C PRO A 7 9.05 0.51 -9.47
N LEU A 8 9.09 1.83 -9.64
CA LEU A 8 7.94 2.70 -9.33
C LEU A 8 6.81 2.52 -10.35
N GLU A 9 7.12 2.24 -11.61
CA GLU A 9 6.13 1.90 -12.62
C GLU A 9 5.47 0.56 -12.34
N GLU A 10 6.21 -0.45 -11.87
CA GLU A 10 5.63 -1.73 -11.45
C GLU A 10 4.63 -1.54 -10.29
N ILE A 11 5.01 -0.74 -9.28
CA ILE A 11 4.11 -0.39 -8.17
C ILE A 11 2.89 0.37 -8.67
N LEU A 12 3.06 1.30 -9.60
CA LEU A 12 1.98 2.09 -10.18
C LEU A 12 1.00 1.22 -10.99
N ILE A 13 1.50 0.27 -11.78
CA ILE A 13 0.68 -0.69 -12.53
C ILE A 13 -0.15 -1.52 -11.56
N TRP A 14 0.47 -2.04 -10.50
CA TRP A 14 -0.25 -2.75 -9.45
C TRP A 14 -1.31 -1.87 -8.79
N TYR A 15 -0.96 -0.64 -8.41
CA TYR A 15 -1.87 0.31 -7.77
C TYR A 15 -3.08 0.63 -8.67
N HIS A 16 -2.88 0.82 -9.96
CA HIS A 16 -3.98 1.05 -10.92
C HIS A 16 -4.91 -0.16 -11.09
N SER A 17 -4.45 -1.38 -10.76
CA SER A 17 -5.27 -2.59 -10.83
C SER A 17 -6.27 -2.74 -9.66
N LEU A 18 -6.11 -1.91 -8.62
CA LEU A 18 -6.96 -1.91 -7.43
C LEU A 18 -8.27 -1.14 -7.68
N ASP A 19 -9.33 -1.53 -6.98
CA ASP A 19 -10.54 -0.72 -6.92
C ASP A 19 -10.29 0.58 -6.12
N ASN A 20 -11.11 1.60 -6.37
CA ASN A 20 -10.90 2.92 -5.77
C ASN A 20 -10.90 2.94 -4.24
N ARG A 21 -11.68 2.08 -3.57
CA ARG A 21 -11.69 2.04 -2.10
C ARG A 21 -10.40 1.44 -1.57
N THR A 22 -9.93 0.35 -2.17
CA THR A 22 -8.64 -0.26 -1.80
C THR A 22 -7.47 0.69 -2.09
N LYS A 23 -7.54 1.49 -3.16
CA LYS A 23 -6.55 2.56 -3.41
C LYS A 23 -6.49 3.51 -2.22
N VAL A 24 -7.64 4.02 -1.78
CA VAL A 24 -7.74 4.93 -0.62
C VAL A 24 -7.09 4.30 0.62
N ASP A 25 -7.41 3.04 0.95
CA ASP A 25 -6.83 2.36 2.13
C ASP A 25 -5.29 2.27 2.10
N VAL A 26 -4.75 1.95 0.93
CA VAL A 26 -3.31 1.83 0.70
C VAL A 26 -2.65 3.19 0.86
N VAL A 27 -3.20 4.23 0.20
CA VAL A 27 -2.60 5.56 0.29
C VAL A 27 -2.76 6.15 1.69
N GLU A 28 -3.89 5.96 2.37
CA GLU A 28 -4.11 6.40 3.76
C GLU A 28 -3.03 5.87 4.70
N SER A 29 -2.62 4.61 4.51
CA SER A 29 -1.56 4.00 5.30
C SER A 29 -0.17 4.57 5.00
N CYS A 30 -0.01 5.22 3.85
CA CYS A 30 1.21 5.94 3.44
C CYS A 30 1.20 7.42 3.86
N ARG A 31 0.05 7.98 4.26
CA ARG A 31 -0.17 9.42 4.55
C ARG A 31 0.78 9.97 5.61
N SER A 32 1.06 9.19 6.64
CA SER A 32 1.83 9.66 7.80
C SER A 32 3.30 9.95 7.51
N PHE A 33 3.79 9.67 6.30
CA PHE A 33 5.23 9.65 6.03
C PHE A 33 5.71 10.56 4.88
N HIS A 34 4.84 11.42 4.34
CA HIS A 34 5.27 12.47 3.43
C HIS A 34 5.05 13.85 4.09
N PRO A 35 6.12 14.60 4.45
CA PRO A 35 6.02 15.88 5.14
C PRO A 35 5.19 16.94 4.40
N ALA A 36 5.11 16.87 3.07
CA ALA A 36 4.24 17.76 2.29
C ALA A 36 2.75 17.35 2.30
N MET A 37 2.43 16.12 2.74
CA MET A 37 1.06 15.57 2.77
C MET A 37 0.44 15.60 4.17
N SER A 38 1.19 16.01 5.21
CA SER A 38 0.68 16.12 6.58
C SER A 38 -0.06 17.44 6.87
N GLU A 39 -0.06 18.39 5.92
CA GLU A 39 -0.64 19.74 6.12
C GLU A 39 -2.08 19.88 5.58
N HIS A 40 -2.63 18.86 4.91
CA HIS A 40 -3.96 18.93 4.31
C HIS A 40 -4.99 18.12 5.10
N GLU A 41 -6.11 18.77 5.43
CA GLU A 41 -7.35 18.10 5.83
C GLU A 41 -7.75 17.05 4.77
N TYR A 42 -8.54 16.06 5.19
CA TYR A 42 -8.83 14.78 4.53
C TYR A 42 -9.42 14.89 3.10
N ASP A 43 -8.64 15.36 2.13
CA ASP A 43 -9.06 15.53 0.74
C ASP A 43 -8.48 14.43 -0.16
N LEU A 44 -9.30 13.41 -0.41
CA LEU A 44 -8.94 12.28 -1.27
C LEU A 44 -8.75 12.69 -2.74
N ASP A 45 -9.39 13.78 -3.18
CA ASP A 45 -9.26 14.29 -4.55
C ASP A 45 -7.90 14.98 -4.77
N VAL A 46 -7.22 15.36 -3.68
CA VAL A 46 -5.83 15.84 -3.70
C VAL A 46 -4.86 14.68 -3.53
N PHE A 47 -5.15 13.79 -2.58
CA PHE A 47 -4.17 12.83 -2.09
C PHE A 47 -3.89 11.65 -3.05
N LEU A 48 -4.91 11.14 -3.75
CA LEU A 48 -4.70 10.06 -4.71
C LEU A 48 -3.85 10.52 -5.91
N PRO A 49 -4.10 11.70 -6.54
CA PRO A 49 -3.22 12.23 -7.58
C PRO A 49 -1.78 12.50 -7.12
N GLU A 50 -1.57 12.98 -5.89
CA GLU A 50 -0.22 13.22 -5.38
C GLU A 50 0.58 11.93 -5.22
N PHE A 51 -0.05 10.87 -4.70
CA PHE A 51 0.58 9.56 -4.63
C PHE A 51 0.93 9.01 -6.02
N GLU A 52 0.04 9.14 -6.99
CA GLU A 52 0.35 8.78 -8.37
C GLU A 52 1.48 9.62 -8.96
N GLY A 53 1.49 10.92 -8.69
CA GLY A 53 2.56 11.84 -9.11
C GLY A 53 3.92 11.44 -8.52
N TYR A 54 3.94 11.05 -7.24
CA TYR A 54 5.15 10.57 -6.55
C TYR A 54 5.75 9.32 -7.21
N LEU A 55 4.92 8.44 -7.77
CA LEU A 55 5.34 7.23 -8.49
C LEU A 55 5.69 7.50 -9.96
N LYS A 56 5.03 8.47 -10.61
CA LYS A 56 5.18 8.81 -12.05
C LYS A 56 6.33 9.77 -12.34
N ASP A 57 7.02 10.29 -11.33
CA ASP A 57 8.06 11.29 -11.48
C ASP A 57 9.24 10.75 -12.33
N GLN A 58 9.34 11.25 -13.57
CA GLN A 58 10.36 10.86 -14.53
C GLN A 58 11.69 11.61 -14.34
N THR A 59 11.77 12.56 -13.39
CA THR A 59 12.97 13.38 -13.16
C THR A 59 13.95 12.75 -12.19
N LEU A 60 13.59 11.60 -11.61
CA LEU A 60 14.34 10.95 -10.55
C LEU A 60 15.61 10.28 -11.03
N SER A 61 16.66 10.38 -10.21
CA SER A 61 17.83 9.54 -10.38
C SER A 61 17.53 8.07 -10.05
N PRO A 62 18.31 7.11 -10.59
CA PRO A 62 18.17 5.69 -10.27
C PRO A 62 18.23 5.39 -8.76
N LEU A 63 19.05 6.13 -8.01
CA LEU A 63 19.16 5.96 -6.55
C LEU A 63 17.87 6.41 -5.84
N GLU A 64 17.29 7.53 -6.25
CA GLU A 64 16.02 8.02 -5.71
C GLU A 64 14.88 7.07 -6.01
N ILE A 65 14.78 6.55 -7.24
CA ILE A 65 13.79 5.55 -7.64
C ILE A 65 13.80 4.36 -6.67
N ILE A 66 14.99 3.85 -6.35
CA ILE A 66 15.15 2.69 -5.49
C ILE A 66 14.81 3.00 -4.03
N HIS A 67 15.24 4.17 -3.51
CA HIS A 67 14.85 4.60 -2.17
C HIS A 67 13.33 4.74 -2.05
N ARG A 68 12.67 5.37 -3.03
CA ARG A 68 11.21 5.51 -3.06
C ARG A 68 10.54 4.14 -3.13
N ALA A 69 11.01 3.24 -3.98
CA ALA A 69 10.45 1.90 -4.12
C ALA A 69 10.57 1.08 -2.83
N PHE A 70 11.74 1.09 -2.17
CA PHE A 70 11.91 0.42 -0.87
C PHE A 70 10.97 0.99 0.21
N PHE A 71 10.85 2.31 0.23
CA PHE A 71 10.02 3.00 1.20
C PHE A 71 8.53 2.69 1.01
N ILE A 72 7.99 2.88 -0.19
CA ILE A 72 6.60 2.54 -0.52
C ILE A 72 6.34 1.06 -0.25
N LYS A 73 7.28 0.19 -0.63
CA LYS A 73 7.16 -1.23 -0.36
C LYS A 73 6.97 -1.52 1.12
N ALA A 74 7.78 -0.91 1.98
CA ALA A 74 7.69 -1.11 3.43
C ALA A 74 6.34 -0.63 4.00
N LEU A 75 5.80 0.48 3.48
CA LEU A 75 4.50 1.01 3.92
C LEU A 75 3.35 0.08 3.54
N ILE A 76 3.35 -0.44 2.31
CA ILE A 76 2.31 -1.37 1.84
C ILE A 76 2.45 -2.73 2.54
N ASP A 77 3.67 -3.22 2.77
CA ASP A 77 3.91 -4.42 3.58
C ASP A 77 3.34 -4.27 4.99
N MET A 78 3.52 -3.10 5.62
CA MET A 78 2.95 -2.79 6.93
C MET A 78 1.42 -2.73 6.89
N HIS A 79 0.83 -2.13 5.84
CA HIS A 79 -0.62 -2.05 5.66
C HIS A 79 -1.27 -3.45 5.63
N PHE A 80 -0.70 -4.36 4.85
CA PHE A 80 -1.21 -5.74 4.71
C PHE A 80 -0.69 -6.70 5.79
N HIS A 81 0.14 -6.24 6.72
CA HIS A 81 0.70 -7.08 7.76
C HIS A 81 -0.41 -7.69 8.63
N ASN A 82 -0.40 -9.02 8.75
CA ASN A 82 -1.44 -9.80 9.43
C ASN A 82 -2.86 -9.50 8.92
N ARG A 83 -3.02 -9.26 7.61
CA ARG A 83 -4.31 -9.03 6.94
C ARG A 83 -4.38 -9.65 5.53
N ASN A 84 -3.56 -10.67 5.27
CA ASN A 84 -3.45 -11.30 3.94
C ASN A 84 -4.08 -12.70 3.86
N THR A 85 -4.73 -13.14 4.93
CA THR A 85 -5.59 -14.34 4.95
C THR A 85 -6.92 -13.99 5.59
N GLU A 86 -7.95 -14.77 5.28
CA GLU A 86 -9.28 -14.57 5.86
C GLU A 86 -9.25 -14.65 7.39
N ALA A 87 -8.57 -15.67 7.95
CA ALA A 87 -8.43 -15.83 9.40
C ALA A 87 -7.80 -14.61 10.08
N GLN A 88 -6.78 -14.02 9.46
CA GLN A 88 -6.11 -12.83 9.99
C GLN A 88 -6.96 -11.56 9.86
N LEU A 89 -7.76 -11.43 8.81
CA LEU A 89 -8.71 -10.33 8.66
C LEU A 89 -9.82 -10.42 9.72
N GLU A 90 -10.33 -11.62 10.01
CA GLU A 90 -11.30 -11.81 11.10
C GLU A 90 -10.66 -11.47 12.47
N GLU A 91 -9.43 -11.92 12.74
CA GLU A 91 -8.71 -11.55 13.98
C GLU A 91 -8.47 -10.04 14.11
N TRP A 92 -8.17 -9.37 13.00
CA TRP A 92 -8.06 -7.90 12.97
C TRP A 92 -9.40 -7.23 13.26
N ARG A 93 -10.50 -7.74 12.68
CA ARG A 93 -11.86 -7.25 12.93
C ARG A 93 -12.26 -7.42 14.39
N ASP A 94 -12.03 -8.59 14.98
CA ASP A 94 -12.33 -8.88 16.38
C ASP A 94 -11.60 -7.89 17.30
N ARG A 95 -10.30 -7.65 17.06
CA ARG A 95 -9.55 -6.63 17.80
C ARG A 95 -10.14 -5.23 17.64
N LYS A 96 -10.59 -4.86 16.44
CA LYS A 96 -11.26 -3.56 16.24
C LYS A 96 -12.56 -3.46 17.04
N GLN A 97 -13.36 -4.52 17.09
CA GLN A 97 -14.57 -4.55 17.91
C GLN A 97 -14.25 -4.44 19.41
N GLU A 98 -13.20 -5.11 19.88
CA GLU A 98 -12.72 -4.95 21.26
C GLU A 98 -12.31 -3.52 21.59
N TYR A 99 -11.57 -2.84 20.69
CA TYR A 99 -11.22 -1.43 20.86
C TYR A 99 -12.45 -0.53 20.86
N ARG A 100 -13.44 -0.81 19.99
CA ARG A 100 -14.71 -0.09 19.96
C ARG A 100 -15.40 -0.13 21.32
N GLN A 101 -15.51 -1.32 21.91
CA GLN A 101 -16.12 -1.49 23.23
C GLN A 101 -15.33 -0.74 24.31
N ARG A 102 -14.00 -0.76 24.25
CA ARG A 102 -13.16 0.02 25.17
C ARG A 102 -13.39 1.53 25.04
N PHE A 103 -13.53 2.06 23.83
CA PHE A 103 -13.81 3.48 23.62
C PHE A 103 -15.17 3.89 24.19
N ILE A 104 -16.21 3.07 23.97
CA ILE A 104 -17.53 3.28 24.58
C ILE A 104 -17.40 3.33 26.11
N LEU A 105 -16.67 2.41 26.73
CA LEU A 105 -16.44 2.38 28.18
C LEU A 105 -15.67 3.61 28.69
N LEU A 106 -14.80 4.18 27.86
CA LEU A 106 -14.01 5.38 28.18
C LEU A 106 -14.75 6.68 27.86
N GLY A 107 -15.99 6.63 27.34
CA GLY A 107 -16.73 7.82 26.91
C GLY A 107 -16.12 8.51 25.68
N ILE A 108 -15.28 7.79 24.92
CA ILE A 108 -14.71 8.24 23.66
C ILE A 108 -15.68 7.82 22.55
N ASP A 109 -15.91 8.70 21.58
CA ASP A 109 -16.70 8.38 20.40
C ASP A 109 -16.08 7.16 19.67
N PRO A 110 -16.76 6.00 19.65
CA PRO A 110 -16.24 4.80 19.00
C PRO A 110 -16.15 4.95 17.48
N ASP A 111 -17.03 5.77 16.90
CA ASP A 111 -17.17 5.88 15.45
C ASP A 111 -16.08 6.80 14.86
N ALA A 112 -15.37 7.56 15.71
CA ALA A 112 -14.16 8.27 15.33
C ALA A 112 -12.98 7.35 14.95
N TYR A 113 -13.04 6.05 15.30
CA TYR A 113 -11.91 5.12 15.14
C TYR A 113 -12.25 3.77 14.50
N THR A 114 -13.53 3.46 14.28
CA THR A 114 -13.96 2.15 13.75
C THR A 114 -14.89 2.28 12.55
N GLU A 115 -14.56 1.58 11.46
CA GLU A 115 -15.43 1.49 10.28
C GLU A 115 -16.67 0.63 10.56
N PRO A 116 -17.80 0.88 9.87
CA PRO A 116 -19.00 0.05 9.96
C PRO A 116 -18.76 -1.40 9.50
N ASP A 117 -19.31 -2.36 10.26
CA ASP A 117 -19.18 -3.80 10.03
C ASP A 117 -19.75 -4.26 8.67
N GLU A 118 -20.75 -3.55 8.14
CA GLU A 118 -21.34 -3.85 6.82
C GLU A 118 -20.34 -3.63 5.69
N SER A 119 -19.47 -2.63 5.83
CA SER A 119 -18.41 -2.36 4.87
C SER A 119 -17.35 -3.46 4.85
N TYR A 120 -17.18 -4.23 5.94
CA TYR A 120 -16.15 -5.27 6.02
C TYR A 120 -16.44 -6.44 5.07
N TYR A 121 -17.67 -6.98 5.11
CA TYR A 121 -18.02 -8.15 4.30
C TYR A 121 -17.98 -7.86 2.80
N GLU A 122 -18.40 -6.66 2.40
CA GLU A 122 -18.32 -6.22 1.00
C GLU A 122 -16.87 -6.07 0.52
N ARG A 123 -15.96 -5.67 1.42
CA ARG A 123 -14.57 -5.32 1.06
C ARG A 123 -13.56 -6.44 1.27
N LYS A 124 -13.89 -7.44 2.09
CA LYS A 124 -12.99 -8.54 2.45
C LYS A 124 -12.34 -9.17 1.22
N HIS A 125 -13.13 -9.43 0.17
CA HIS A 125 -12.62 -10.05 -1.04
C HIS A 125 -11.62 -9.17 -1.81
N SER A 126 -11.94 -7.88 -1.99
CA SER A 126 -11.05 -6.90 -2.63
C SER A 126 -9.74 -6.75 -1.85
N TRP A 127 -9.82 -6.68 -0.53
CA TRP A 127 -8.65 -6.57 0.34
C TRP A 127 -7.74 -7.79 0.20
N LEU A 128 -8.28 -9.01 0.30
CA LEU A 128 -7.50 -10.24 0.14
C LEU A 128 -6.86 -10.33 -1.24
N LYS A 129 -7.58 -9.94 -2.29
CA LYS A 129 -7.04 -9.90 -3.66
C LYS A 129 -5.87 -8.91 -3.76
N ALA A 130 -6.00 -7.73 -3.18
CA ALA A 130 -4.93 -6.73 -3.16
C ALA A 130 -3.70 -7.21 -2.37
N ALA A 131 -3.91 -7.77 -1.17
CA ALA A 131 -2.83 -8.29 -0.33
C ALA A 131 -2.05 -9.43 -1.02
N ASN A 132 -2.77 -10.33 -1.71
CA ASN A 132 -2.16 -11.46 -2.41
C ASN A 132 -1.40 -11.00 -3.67
N SER A 133 -2.00 -10.14 -4.49
CA SER A 133 -1.32 -9.60 -5.69
C SER A 133 -0.09 -8.76 -5.33
N TRP A 134 -0.13 -8.02 -4.22
CA TRP A 134 1.04 -7.33 -3.69
C TRP A 134 2.15 -8.30 -3.28
N LYS A 135 1.79 -9.35 -2.53
CA LYS A 135 2.73 -10.39 -2.10
C LYS A 135 3.38 -11.10 -3.29
N GLU A 136 2.62 -11.38 -4.35
CA GLU A 136 3.15 -11.90 -5.61
C GLU A 136 4.19 -10.93 -6.18
N LEU A 137 3.86 -9.66 -6.35
CA LEU A 137 4.78 -8.64 -6.87
C LEU A 137 6.07 -8.50 -6.03
N THR A 138 5.99 -8.58 -4.70
CA THR A 138 7.16 -8.34 -3.82
C THR A 138 8.01 -9.56 -3.53
N THR A 139 7.47 -10.76 -3.70
CA THR A 139 8.06 -11.99 -3.14
C THR A 139 8.36 -13.04 -4.21
N TYR A 140 7.63 -13.04 -5.33
CA TYR A 140 7.82 -14.07 -6.35
C TYR A 140 9.14 -13.86 -7.09
N ARG A 141 9.81 -14.99 -7.34
CA ARG A 141 11.14 -15.10 -7.96
C ARG A 141 11.08 -15.77 -9.33
N ASP A 142 10.02 -15.56 -10.09
CA ASP A 142 10.07 -15.92 -11.50
C ASP A 142 10.83 -14.79 -12.23
N PRO A 143 12.02 -15.04 -12.81
CA PRO A 143 12.76 -14.02 -13.55
C PRO A 143 12.05 -13.55 -14.84
N SER A 144 10.96 -14.20 -15.23
CA SER A 144 10.09 -13.77 -16.34
C SER A 144 8.92 -12.89 -15.91
N ILE A 145 8.72 -12.68 -14.60
CA ILE A 145 7.66 -11.85 -14.03
C ILE A 145 8.28 -10.62 -13.35
N PRO A 146 7.81 -9.39 -13.63
CA PRO A 146 8.19 -8.18 -12.89
C PRO A 146 8.08 -8.37 -11.38
N SER A 147 9.11 -7.96 -10.62
CA SER A 147 9.19 -8.22 -9.18
C SER A 147 9.96 -7.12 -8.47
N ILE A 148 9.35 -6.53 -7.43
CA ILE A 148 9.97 -5.52 -6.57
C ILE A 148 10.67 -6.15 -5.34
N SER A 149 11.15 -7.39 -5.49
CA SER A 149 11.97 -8.03 -4.45
C SER A 149 13.29 -7.28 -4.25
N LYS A 150 13.85 -7.34 -3.04
CA LYS A 150 15.12 -6.66 -2.70
C LYS A 150 16.26 -6.97 -3.70
N GLY A 151 16.33 -8.21 -4.18
CA GLY A 151 17.32 -8.63 -5.16
C GLY A 151 17.12 -7.98 -6.53
N GLN A 152 15.89 -7.88 -7.00
CA GLN A 152 15.56 -7.26 -8.29
C GLN A 152 15.72 -5.75 -8.25
N LEU A 153 15.31 -5.09 -7.16
CA LEU A 153 15.58 -3.66 -6.94
C LEU A 153 17.08 -3.36 -7.03
N LEU A 154 17.91 -4.15 -6.34
CA LEU A 154 19.36 -3.97 -6.39
C LEU A 154 19.94 -4.24 -7.78
N LYS A 155 19.43 -5.25 -8.49
CA LYS A 155 19.85 -5.57 -9.87
C LYS A 155 19.50 -4.42 -10.83
N TRP A 156 18.28 -3.91 -10.77
CA TRP A 156 17.82 -2.77 -11.56
C TRP A 156 18.70 -1.54 -11.31
N TYR A 157 18.99 -1.24 -10.03
CA TYR A 157 19.88 -0.14 -9.67
C TYR A 157 21.26 -0.28 -10.30
N LEU A 158 21.88 -1.45 -10.16
CA LEU A 158 23.23 -1.70 -10.67
C LEU A 158 23.32 -1.61 -12.20
N PHE A 159 22.22 -1.87 -12.91
CA PHE A 159 22.14 -1.75 -14.37
C PHE A 159 21.94 -0.30 -14.84
N ASN A 160 21.27 0.54 -14.04
CA ASN A 160 20.85 1.89 -14.45
C ASN A 160 21.62 3.03 -13.74
N LYS A 161 22.57 2.74 -12.84
CA LYS A 161 23.29 3.75 -12.03
C LYS A 161 24.34 4.56 -12.80
N ASP A 162 24.67 4.17 -14.02
CA ASP A 162 25.66 4.82 -14.90
C ASP A 162 24.96 5.74 -15.92
#